data_AF-A0A3A6R208-F1
#
_entry.id   AF-A0A3A6R208-F1
#
_cell.length_a   1.000
_cell.length_b   1.000
_cell.length_c   1.000
_cell.angle_alpha   90.00
_cell.angle_beta   90.00
_cell.angle_gamma   90.00
#
_symmetry.space_group_name_H-M   'P 1'
#
loop_
_entity.id
_entity.type
_entity.pdbx_description
1 polymer ?
#
loop_
_entity_poly.entity_id
_entity_poly.type
_entity_poly.pdbx_seq_one_letter_code
_entity_poly.pdbx_strand_id
1 'polypeptide(L)'
;MYHGADTVPQGSFRLSAKPLTSREAYQVLRDIALGVRTMRRLGDYSWTEIYCGLMTVEVDGWVITLYNDCDTLDYCDSCFGPEGRAYTFDSSQHFGTDPVELLSTWEHAQLEKLLTVL
;
A
#
# COMPACT_ATOMS: atom_id res chain seq x y z
N MET A 1 -14.89 -37.46 -37.17
CA MET A 1 -14.13 -36.57 -38.09
C MET A 1 -14.70 -35.17 -37.87
N TYR A 2 -14.08 -34.15 -37.28
CA TYR A 2 -12.71 -33.76 -36.88
C TYR A 2 -12.85 -33.00 -35.52
N HIS A 3 -12.11 -33.30 -34.45
CA HIS A 3 -10.78 -32.80 -34.02
C HIS A 3 -10.58 -31.27 -33.92
N GLY A 4 -10.12 -30.81 -32.74
CA GLY A 4 -9.56 -29.47 -32.43
C GLY A 4 -10.36 -28.74 -31.34
N ALA A 5 -10.12 -28.86 -30.02
CA ALA A 5 -8.95 -28.44 -29.24
C ALA A 5 -8.63 -26.95 -29.38
N ASP A 6 -9.29 -26.12 -28.56
CA ASP A 6 -8.77 -24.82 -28.12
C ASP A 6 -8.87 -24.76 -26.59
N THR A 7 -7.93 -25.46 -25.94
CA THR A 7 -7.54 -25.18 -24.56
C THR A 7 -7.09 -23.73 -24.47
N VAL A 8 -7.88 -22.88 -23.82
CA VAL A 8 -7.42 -21.59 -23.34
C VAL A 8 -6.37 -21.85 -22.26
N PRO A 9 -5.11 -21.44 -22.42
CA PRO A 9 -4.14 -21.50 -21.34
C PRO A 9 -4.44 -20.31 -20.43
N GLN A 10 -5.36 -20.48 -19.47
CA GLN A 10 -5.45 -19.49 -18.40
C GLN A 10 -4.24 -19.68 -17.49
N GLY A 11 -3.38 -18.67 -17.57
CA GLY A 11 -2.04 -18.64 -17.02
C GLY A 11 -1.96 -19.17 -15.60
N SER A 12 -0.99 -20.05 -15.43
CA SER A 12 -0.38 -20.36 -14.14
C SER A 12 0.06 -19.08 -13.44
N PHE A 13 -0.35 -18.95 -12.17
CA PHE A 13 0.42 -18.57 -10.97
C PHE A 13 -0.37 -17.63 -10.08
N ARG A 14 -0.96 -18.19 -9.02
CA ARG A 14 -0.65 -17.69 -7.68
C ARG A 14 -0.21 -18.90 -6.86
N LEU A 15 1.10 -19.16 -6.85
CA LEU A 15 1.67 -19.73 -5.62
C LEU A 15 1.15 -18.83 -4.50
N SER A 16 0.59 -19.42 -3.44
CA SER A 16 0.17 -18.69 -2.24
C SER A 16 1.43 -18.02 -1.66
N ALA A 17 1.75 -16.84 -2.19
CA ALA A 17 2.84 -16.04 -1.70
C ALA A 17 2.41 -15.57 -0.32
N LYS A 18 3.26 -15.84 0.68
CA LYS A 18 2.99 -15.45 2.06
C LYS A 18 2.59 -13.96 2.09
N PRO A 19 1.50 -13.57 2.78
CA PRO A 19 1.14 -12.16 2.94
C PRO A 19 2.31 -11.32 3.46
N LEU A 20 2.36 -10.05 3.09
CA LEU A 20 3.26 -9.10 3.74
C LEU A 20 2.81 -8.93 5.19
N THR A 21 3.78 -8.93 6.09
CA THR A 21 3.56 -8.56 7.47
C THR A 21 3.48 -7.04 7.58
N SER A 22 2.83 -6.52 8.63
CA SER A 22 2.79 -5.09 8.88
C SER A 22 4.18 -4.48 9.01
N ARG A 23 5.14 -5.24 9.55
CA ARG A 23 6.55 -4.82 9.68
C ARG A 23 7.24 -4.63 8.32
N GLU A 24 6.94 -5.47 7.35
CA GLU A 24 7.48 -5.32 6.00
C GLU A 24 6.89 -4.08 5.31
N ALA A 25 5.58 -3.86 5.42
CA ALA A 25 4.94 -2.66 4.88
C ALA A 25 5.44 -1.37 5.58
N TYR A 26 5.56 -1.41 6.92
CA TYR A 26 6.11 -0.31 7.72
C TYR A 26 7.52 0.11 7.27
N GLN A 27 8.39 -0.85 6.91
CA GLN A 27 9.75 -0.51 6.46
C GLN A 27 9.74 0.38 5.22
N VAL A 28 8.80 0.16 4.30
CA VAL A 28 8.64 1.00 3.10
C VAL A 28 8.14 2.39 3.48
N LEU A 29 7.15 2.49 4.37
CA LEU A 29 6.63 3.77 4.88
C LEU A 29 7.73 4.58 5.58
N ARG A 30 8.55 3.91 6.40
CA ARG A 30 9.70 4.53 7.06
C ARG A 30 10.72 5.05 6.06
N ASP A 31 11.07 4.25 5.04
CA ASP A 31 12.03 4.66 4.03
C ASP A 31 11.54 5.90 3.26
N ILE A 32 10.24 6.01 2.99
CA ILE A 32 9.63 7.24 2.43
C ILE A 32 9.79 8.40 3.41
N ALA A 33 9.40 8.22 4.68
CA ALA A 33 9.47 9.27 5.71
C ALA A 33 10.89 9.79 5.93
N LEU A 34 11.90 8.93 5.79
CA LEU A 34 13.32 9.28 5.87
C LEU A 34 13.86 9.92 4.58
N GLY A 35 13.07 9.98 3.51
CA GLY A 35 13.49 10.49 2.20
C GLY A 35 14.42 9.55 1.43
N VAL A 36 14.53 8.28 1.84
CA VAL A 36 15.31 7.25 1.13
C VAL A 36 14.62 6.85 -0.17
N ARG A 37 13.28 6.88 -0.17
CA ARG A 37 12.46 6.57 -1.34
C ARG A 37 11.56 7.75 -1.69
N THR A 38 11.42 8.00 -2.99
CA THR A 38 10.51 9.02 -3.51
C THR A 38 9.24 8.36 -4.01
N MET A 39 8.11 8.79 -3.46
CA MET A 39 6.80 8.32 -3.90
C MET A 39 6.17 9.28 -4.91
N ARG A 40 5.23 8.76 -5.70
CA ARG A 40 4.34 9.55 -6.56
C ARG A 40 2.89 9.12 -6.37
N ARG A 41 1.96 10.05 -6.58
CA ARG A 41 0.53 9.78 -6.56
C ARG A 41 0.10 8.94 -7.77
N LEU A 42 -0.80 7.97 -7.56
CA LEU A 42 -1.45 7.21 -8.64
C LEU A 42 -2.90 7.64 -8.92
N GLY A 43 -3.53 8.39 -8.01
CA GLY A 43 -4.88 8.90 -8.15
C GLY A 43 -4.96 10.36 -8.63
N ASP A 44 -6.16 10.77 -9.03
CA ASP A 44 -6.42 12.10 -9.58
C ASP A 44 -6.48 13.19 -8.50
N TYR A 45 -7.00 12.86 -7.31
CA TYR A 45 -7.19 13.80 -6.22
C TYR A 45 -5.98 13.86 -5.28
N SER A 46 -5.60 15.06 -4.86
CA SER A 46 -4.55 15.28 -3.85
C SER A 46 -5.02 14.91 -2.45
N TRP A 47 -4.07 14.86 -1.51
CA TRP A 47 -4.35 14.52 -0.11
C TRP A 47 -5.38 15.49 0.48
N THR A 48 -5.19 16.80 0.23
CA THR A 48 -6.07 17.87 0.70
C THR A 48 -7.41 17.95 -0.04
N GLU A 49 -7.49 17.44 -1.28
CA GLU A 49 -8.74 17.38 -2.03
C GLU A 49 -9.64 16.23 -1.57
N ILE A 50 -9.03 15.12 -1.14
CA ILE A 50 -9.76 13.96 -0.63
C ILE A 50 -10.45 14.30 0.69
N TYR A 51 -9.75 15.01 1.60
CA TYR A 51 -10.18 15.35 2.97
C TYR A 51 -10.47 14.13 3.88
N CYS A 52 -11.22 13.14 3.42
CA CYS A 52 -11.48 11.88 4.09
C CYS A 52 -11.66 10.77 3.03
N GLY A 53 -10.74 9.80 2.98
CA GLY A 53 -10.77 8.74 1.97
C GLY A 53 -9.39 8.18 1.62
N LEU A 54 -9.35 7.30 0.62
CA LEU A 54 -8.14 6.59 0.22
C LEU A 54 -7.30 7.38 -0.79
N MET A 55 -5.98 7.40 -0.57
CA MET A 55 -4.99 7.80 -1.56
C MET A 55 -4.03 6.65 -1.85
N THR A 56 -3.75 6.39 -3.13
CA THR A 56 -2.74 5.42 -3.55
C THR A 56 -1.48 6.13 -4.07
N VAL A 57 -0.33 5.67 -3.58
CA VAL A 57 1.00 6.10 -4.03
C VAL A 57 1.81 4.92 -4.56
N GLU A 58 2.77 5.21 -5.43
CA GLU A 58 3.74 4.26 -5.95
C GLU A 58 5.16 4.66 -5.56
N VAL A 59 5.98 3.67 -5.22
CA VAL A 59 7.37 3.85 -4.83
C VAL A 59 8.20 2.62 -5.17
N ASP A 60 9.15 2.72 -6.09
CA ASP A 60 10.07 1.63 -6.47
C ASP A 60 9.36 0.28 -6.76
N GLY A 61 8.20 0.32 -7.43
CA GLY A 61 7.39 -0.86 -7.74
C GLY A 61 6.49 -1.35 -6.59
N TRP A 62 6.49 -0.66 -5.45
CA TRP A 62 5.49 -0.84 -4.40
C TRP A 62 4.27 0.04 -4.69
N VAL A 63 3.09 -0.49 -4.41
CA VAL A 63 1.82 0.26 -4.48
C VAL A 63 1.20 0.27 -3.10
N ILE A 64 1.00 1.45 -2.53
CA ILE A 64 0.55 1.63 -1.15
C ILE A 64 -0.71 2.48 -1.16
N THR A 65 -1.75 2.02 -0.50
CA THR A 65 -2.99 2.77 -0.29
C THR A 65 -3.10 3.15 1.18
N LEU A 66 -3.26 4.45 1.44
CA LEU A 66 -3.35 5.03 2.77
C LEU A 66 -4.71 5.70 2.94
N TYR A 67 -5.25 5.65 4.15
CA TYR A 67 -6.48 6.35 4.49
C TYR A 67 -6.16 7.71 5.10
N ASN A 68 -6.78 8.74 4.53
CA ASN A 68 -6.84 10.09 5.07
C ASN A 68 -8.11 10.23 5.92
N ASP A 69 -7.97 10.69 7.17
CA ASP A 69 -9.08 11.18 7.98
C ASP A 69 -8.85 12.64 8.38
N CYS A 70 -9.61 13.55 7.77
CA CYS A 70 -9.56 14.99 8.04
C CYS A 70 -8.13 15.58 7.92
N ASP A 71 -7.48 15.28 6.79
CA ASP A 71 -6.08 15.59 6.45
C ASP A 71 -5.01 14.86 7.27
N THR A 72 -5.40 13.95 8.17
CA THR A 72 -4.47 13.14 8.96
C THR A 72 -4.28 11.75 8.39
N LEU A 73 -3.06 11.21 8.48
CA LEU A 73 -2.78 9.82 8.11
C LEU A 73 -3.29 8.87 9.21
N ASP A 74 -4.34 8.09 8.91
CA ASP A 74 -4.98 7.20 9.87
C ASP A 74 -4.38 5.77 9.82
N TYR A 75 -4.60 5.04 8.73
CA TYR A 75 -4.11 3.66 8.58
C TYR A 75 -3.62 3.35 7.15
N CYS A 76 -2.90 2.23 7.02
CA CYS A 76 -2.51 1.66 5.74
C CYS A 76 -3.58 0.67 5.29
N ASP A 77 -4.37 1.01 4.28
CA ASP A 77 -5.40 0.11 3.73
C ASP A 77 -4.77 -1.10 3.04
N SER A 78 -3.72 -0.88 2.24
CA SER A 78 -3.05 -1.96 1.52
C SER A 78 -1.64 -1.58 1.10
N CYS A 79 -0.78 -2.59 0.97
CA CYS A 79 0.57 -2.44 0.47
C CYS A 79 0.95 -3.66 -0.38
N PHE A 80 1.25 -3.43 -1.65
CA PHE A 80 1.63 -4.45 -2.62
C PHE A 80 3.12 -4.32 -2.91
N GLY A 81 3.86 -5.41 -2.69
CA GLY A 81 5.27 -5.49 -3.05
C GLY A 81 5.46 -5.86 -4.53
N PRO A 82 6.62 -5.52 -5.10
CA PRO A 82 6.94 -5.82 -6.51
C PRO A 82 6.95 -7.33 -6.80
N GLU A 83 7.19 -8.16 -5.78
CA GLU A 83 7.18 -9.63 -5.84
C GLU A 83 5.76 -10.23 -5.80
N GLY A 84 4.70 -9.41 -5.88
CA GLY A 84 3.31 -9.85 -5.91
C GLY A 84 2.74 -10.27 -4.55
N ARG A 85 3.46 -10.04 -3.46
CA ARG A 85 2.94 -10.20 -2.08
C ARG A 85 2.16 -8.95 -1.67
N ALA A 86 1.17 -9.12 -0.79
CA ALA A 86 0.33 -8.02 -0.32
C ALA A 86 0.14 -8.04 1.19
N TYR A 87 0.09 -6.85 1.78
CA TYR A 87 -0.56 -6.55 3.05
C TYR A 87 -1.92 -5.94 2.71
N THR A 88 -2.95 -6.35 3.42
CA THR A 88 -4.30 -5.81 3.27
C THR A 88 -4.86 -5.62 4.67
N PHE A 89 -5.38 -4.43 4.92
CA PHE A 89 -6.05 -4.09 6.16
C PHE A 89 -7.25 -5.01 6.37
N ASP A 90 -7.38 -5.51 7.59
CA ASP A 90 -8.47 -6.38 7.99
C ASP A 90 -9.04 -5.85 9.31
N SER A 91 -10.13 -5.11 9.22
CA SER A 91 -10.82 -4.52 10.37
C SER A 91 -11.36 -5.58 11.35
N SER A 92 -11.44 -6.85 10.94
CA SER A 92 -11.86 -7.96 11.80
C SER A 92 -10.71 -8.59 12.59
N GLN A 93 -9.45 -8.27 12.25
CA GLN A 93 -8.29 -8.77 12.97
C GLN A 93 -8.02 -7.97 14.24
N HIS A 94 -8.35 -8.57 15.39
CA HIS A 94 -8.08 -7.99 16.70
C HIS A 94 -6.59 -7.94 17.09
N PHE A 95 -5.70 -8.65 16.37
CA PHE A 95 -4.31 -8.87 16.77
C PHE A 95 -3.27 -8.42 15.72
N GLY A 96 -3.67 -7.67 14.69
CA GLY A 96 -2.76 -7.06 13.73
C GLY A 96 -2.45 -5.62 14.11
N THR A 97 -1.18 -5.24 14.16
CA THR A 97 -0.76 -3.83 14.25
C THR A 97 -0.73 -3.26 12.84
N ASP A 98 -1.33 -2.10 12.62
CA ASP A 98 -1.27 -1.44 11.31
C ASP A 98 0.17 -0.97 10.99
N PRO A 99 0.64 -1.00 9.73
CA PRO A 99 1.94 -0.46 9.34
C PRO A 99 2.18 1.00 9.80
N VAL A 100 1.14 1.83 9.80
CA VAL A 100 1.17 3.23 10.26
C VAL A 100 1.37 3.30 11.77
N GLU A 101 0.75 2.41 12.55
CA GLU A 101 0.92 2.34 14.01
C GLU A 101 2.36 1.97 14.44
N LEU A 102 3.16 1.39 13.53
CA LEU A 102 4.56 1.09 13.78
C LEU A 102 5.49 2.29 13.56
N LEU A 103 5.00 3.37 12.94
CA LEU A 103 5.76 4.61 12.75
C LEU A 103 5.95 5.31 14.09
N SER A 104 7.15 5.85 14.30
CA SER A 104 7.35 6.86 15.33
C SER A 104 6.55 8.12 14.99
N THR A 105 6.28 8.95 16.00
CA THR A 105 5.60 10.24 15.82
C THR A 105 6.29 11.13 14.78
N TRP A 106 7.61 11.08 14.69
CA TRP A 106 8.34 11.85 13.68
C TRP A 106 8.17 11.26 12.27
N GLU A 107 8.29 9.94 12.11
CA GLU A 107 8.13 9.28 10.80
C GLU A 107 6.71 9.50 10.25
N HIS A 108 5.69 9.36 11.11
CA HIS A 108 4.29 9.63 10.76
C HIS A 108 4.10 11.07 10.27
N ALA A 109 4.55 12.06 11.05
CA ALA A 109 4.43 13.46 10.69
C ALA A 109 5.22 13.86 9.42
N GLN A 110 6.33 13.17 9.11
CA GLN A 110 7.03 13.39 7.84
C GLN A 110 6.27 12.79 6.66
N LEU A 111 5.72 11.58 6.82
CA LEU A 111 4.95 10.95 5.76
C LEU A 111 3.71 11.79 5.40
N GLU A 112 2.97 12.29 6.39
CA GLU A 112 1.81 13.15 6.17
C GLU A 112 2.16 14.45 5.41
N LYS A 113 3.29 15.08 5.75
CA LYS A 113 3.79 16.25 5.02
C LYS A 113 4.12 15.94 3.57
N LEU A 114 4.73 14.78 3.31
CA LEU A 114 5.04 14.35 1.96
C LEU A 114 3.76 14.08 1.17
N LEU A 115 2.75 13.44 1.79
CA LEU A 115 1.45 13.19 1.15
C LEU A 115 0.73 14.50 0.77
N THR A 116 0.83 15.52 1.61
CA THR A 116 0.21 16.84 1.38
C THR A 116 0.79 17.57 0.16
N VAL A 117 2.03 17.27 -0.23
CA VAL A 117 2.70 17.93 -1.37
C VAL A 117 2.64 17.13 -2.67
N LEU A 118 2.00 15.96 -2.67
CA LEU A 118 1.80 15.10 -3.85
C LEU A 118 0.61 15.49 -4.72
#